data_AF-A0A2V5YZ48-F1
#
_entry.id   AF-A0A2V5YZ48-F1
#
_cell.length_a   1.000
_cell.length_b   1.000
_cell.length_c   1.000
_cell.angle_alpha   90.00
_cell.angle_beta   90.00
_cell.angle_gamma   90.00
#
_symmetry.space_group_name_H-M   'P 1'
#
loop_
_entity.id
_entity.type
_entity.pdbx_description
1 polymer ?
#
loop_
_entity_poly.entity_id
_entity_poly.type
_entity_poly.pdbx_seq_one_letter_code
_entity_poly.pdbx_strand_id
1 'polypeptide(L)' 'FNADFTPEKYDALVRCVNGTEKWPADFRLSETPIFLTREFTDEVTRAANEIIAATRTPEFTRHSELAVPKD' A
#
# COMPACT_ATOMS: atom_id res chain seq x y z
N PHE A 1 -10.27 15.58 13.44
CA PHE A 1 -10.55 15.22 12.04
C PHE A 1 -11.65 14.16 11.93
N ASN A 2 -11.56 13.03 12.64
CA ASN A 2 -12.58 11.95 12.58
C ASN A 2 -13.83 12.12 13.45
N ALA A 3 -14.25 13.34 13.76
CA ALA A 3 -15.50 13.54 14.52
C ALA A 3 -16.75 13.18 13.71
N ASP A 4 -16.66 13.26 12.37
CA ASP A 4 -17.78 13.05 11.45
C ASP A 4 -17.75 11.70 10.74
N PHE A 5 -16.99 10.73 11.27
CA PHE A 5 -16.93 9.37 10.75
C PHE A 5 -18.30 8.71 10.79
N THR A 6 -18.73 8.10 9.67
CA THR A 6 -19.87 7.19 9.65
C THR A 6 -19.57 5.98 8.75
N PRO A 7 -20.12 4.79 9.04
CA PRO A 7 -19.92 3.61 8.20
C PRO A 7 -20.28 3.85 6.72
N GLU A 8 -21.32 4.65 6.45
CA GLU A 8 -21.79 4.92 5.09
C GLU A 8 -20.78 5.75 4.28
N LYS A 9 -20.07 6.68 4.93
CA LYS A 9 -18.99 7.46 4.31
C LYS A 9 -17.78 6.58 4.01
N TYR A 10 -17.42 5.68 4.93
CA TYR A 10 -16.37 4.68 4.70
C TYR A 10 -16.70 3.80 3.51
N ASP A 11 -17.90 3.24 3.47
CA ASP A 11 -18.33 2.34 2.41
C ASP A 11 -18.37 3.06 1.05
N ALA A 12 -18.73 4.35 1.03
CA ALA A 12 -18.68 5.16 -0.17
C ALA A 12 -17.23 5.37 -0.66
N LEU A 13 -16.28 5.63 0.25
CA LEU A 13 -14.86 5.73 -0.08
C LEU A 13 -14.32 4.42 -0.66
N VAL A 14 -14.58 3.29 -0.01
CA VAL A 14 -14.14 1.97 -0.47
C VAL A 14 -14.73 1.63 -1.83
N ARG A 15 -16.04 1.89 -2.05
CA ARG A 15 -16.68 1.68 -3.36
C ARG A 15 -16.05 2.54 -4.46
N CYS A 16 -15.70 3.79 -4.16
CA CYS A 16 -15.06 4.68 -5.11
C CYS A 16 -13.71 4.11 -5.57
N VAL A 17 -12.85 3.76 -4.61
CA VAL A 17 -11.51 3.22 -4.89
C VAL A 17 -11.59 1.89 -5.65
N ASN A 18 -12.45 0.98 -5.23
CA ASN A 18 -12.58 -0.33 -5.87
C ASN A 18 -13.25 -0.27 -7.24
N GLY A 19 -13.97 0.82 -7.55
CA GLY A 19 -14.59 1.03 -8.86
C GLY A 19 -13.64 1.63 -9.90
N THR A 20 -12.55 2.28 -9.47
CA THR A 20 -11.58 2.92 -10.37
C THR A 20 -10.38 2.05 -10.68
N GLU A 21 -10.00 1.14 -9.77
CA GLU A 21 -8.81 0.32 -9.90
C GLU A 21 -9.10 -1.06 -10.51
N LYS A 22 -8.14 -1.62 -11.23
CA LYS A 22 -8.24 -2.98 -11.82
C LYS A 22 -8.41 -4.07 -10.75
N TRP A 23 -7.88 -3.81 -9.55
CA TRP A 23 -7.93 -4.72 -8.41
C TRP A 23 -8.50 -3.95 -7.21
N PRO A 24 -9.41 -4.57 -6.44
CA PRO A 24 -9.94 -3.93 -5.25
C PRO A 24 -8.83 -3.71 -4.22
N ALA A 25 -9.00 -2.71 -3.37
CA ALA A 25 -8.15 -2.48 -2.22
C ALA A 25 -8.33 -3.62 -1.21
N ASP A 26 -7.34 -4.50 -1.13
CA ASP A 26 -7.25 -5.58 -0.13
C ASP A 26 -6.77 -5.08 1.25
N PHE A 27 -6.63 -3.76 1.41
CA PHE A 27 -6.12 -3.11 2.61
C PHE A 27 -7.17 -2.16 3.19
N ARG A 28 -7.13 -1.97 4.51
CA ARG A 28 -7.99 -0.98 5.17
C ARG A 28 -7.56 0.43 4.79
N LEU A 29 -8.49 1.23 4.28
CA LEU A 29 -8.25 2.63 3.97
C LEU A 29 -8.35 3.47 5.26
N SER A 30 -7.42 4.41 5.45
CA SER A 30 -7.53 5.42 6.50
C SER A 30 -8.37 6.59 5.98
N GLU A 31 -9.53 6.83 6.58
CA GLU A 31 -10.33 8.02 6.28
C GLU A 31 -9.68 9.32 6.75
N THR A 32 -8.84 9.26 7.78
CA THR A 32 -8.09 10.43 8.22
C THR A 32 -6.99 10.71 7.20
N PRO A 33 -6.99 11.88 6.53
CA PRO A 33 -5.89 12.30 5.69
C PRO A 33 -4.63 12.34 6.52
N ILE A 34 -3.60 11.66 6.02
CA ILE A 34 -2.29 11.72 6.62
C ILE A 34 -1.54 12.83 5.88
N PHE A 35 -1.20 13.89 6.61
CA PHE A 35 -0.43 15.00 6.07
C PHE A 35 1.06 14.68 6.23
N LEU A 36 1.67 14.23 5.14
CA LEU A 36 3.11 13.97 5.11
C LEU A 36 3.83 15.26 4.72
N THR A 37 4.88 15.61 5.46
CA THR A 37 5.78 16.68 5.04
C THR A 37 6.55 16.22 3.79
N ARG A 38 7.11 17.17 3.02
CA ARG A 38 7.99 16.83 1.90
C ARG A 38 9.14 15.93 2.36
N GLU A 39 9.80 16.31 3.44
CA GLU A 39 10.93 15.57 4.01
C GLU A 39 10.55 14.12 4.35
N PHE A 40 9.44 13.92 5.06
CA PHE A 40 8.99 12.58 5.44
C PHE A 40 8.52 11.77 4.21
N THR A 41 7.92 12.43 3.23
CA THR A 41 7.55 11.79 1.95
C THR A 41 8.79 11.29 1.21
N ASP A 42 9.85 12.10 1.15
CA ASP A 42 11.11 11.75 0.49
C ASP A 42 11.80 10.59 1.23
N GLU A 43 11.78 10.60 2.57
CA GLU A 43 12.32 9.53 3.41
C GLU A 43 11.61 8.19 3.16
N VAL A 44 10.28 8.17 3.24
CA VAL A 44 9.47 6.95 3.03
C VAL A 44 9.65 6.43 1.61
N THR A 45 9.69 7.33 0.62
CA THR A 45 9.93 6.96 -0.79
C THR A 45 11.30 6.33 -0.98
N ARG A 46 12.35 6.90 -0.37
CA ARG A 46 13.69 6.32 -0.41
C ARG A 46 13.72 4.93 0.23
N ALA A 47 13.17 4.78 1.43
CA ALA A 47 13.13 3.51 2.15
C ALA A 47 12.39 2.42 1.35
N ALA A 48 11.25 2.77 0.73
CA ALA A 48 10.52 1.85 -0.14
C ALA A 48 11.37 1.41 -1.35
N ASN A 49 12.09 2.33 -1.99
CA ASN A 49 12.97 2.01 -3.12
C ASN A 49 14.16 1.13 -2.69
N GLU A 50 14.71 1.32 -1.50
CA GLU A 50 15.77 0.47 -0.96
C GLU A 50 15.30 -0.98 -0.77
N ILE A 51 14.08 -1.18 -0.26
CA ILE A 51 13.46 -2.52 -0.14
C ILE A 51 13.26 -3.15 -1.52
N ILE A 52 12.76 -2.38 -2.49
CA ILE A 52 12.58 -2.86 -3.87
C ILE A 52 13.93 -3.26 -4.47
N ALA A 53 14.98 -2.47 -4.26
CA ALA A 53 16.32 -2.78 -4.76
C ALA A 53 16.85 -4.08 -4.14
N ALA A 54 16.67 -4.28 -2.83
CA ALA A 54 17.10 -5.50 -2.13
C ALA A 54 16.40 -6.76 -2.65
N THR A 55 15.10 -6.66 -2.96
CA THR A 55 14.31 -7.79 -3.47
C THR A 55 14.55 -8.11 -4.95
N ARG A 56 15.17 -7.21 -5.71
CA ARG A 56 15.48 -7.40 -7.15
C ARG A 56 16.87 -7.96 -7.43
N THR A 57 17.60 -8.38 -6.39
CA THR A 57 18.91 -9.02 -6.58
C THR A 57 18.75 -10.45 -7.13
N PRO A 58 19.71 -10.93 -7.95
CA PRO A 58 19.70 -12.32 -8.42
C PRO A 58 19.72 -13.33 -7.27
N GLU A 59 20.44 -13.00 -6.19
CA GLU A 59 20.50 -13.81 -4.98
C GLU A 59 19.13 -13.93 -4.32
N PHE A 60 18.43 -12.80 -4.09
CA PHE A 60 17.09 -12.82 -3.52
C PHE A 60 16.11 -13.62 -4.39
N THR A 61 16.18 -13.47 -5.72
CA THR A 61 15.34 -14.22 -6.67
C THR A 61 15.54 -15.73 -6.51
N ARG A 62 16.80 -16.19 -6.50
CA ARG A 62 17.12 -17.61 -6.31
C ARG A 62 16.60 -18.16 -4.97
N HIS A 63 16.66 -17.36 -3.91
CA HIS A 63 16.16 -17.77 -2.60
C HIS A 63 14.63 -17.77 -2.50
N SER A 64 13.94 -16.89 -3.22
CA SER A 64 12.48 -16.77 -3.20
C SER A 64 11.77 -17.77 -4.12
N GLU A 65 12.48 -18.43 -5.04
CA GLU A 65 11.92 -19.49 -5.91
C GLU A 65 11.22 -20.61 -5.15
N LEU A 66 11.70 -20.94 -3.94
CA LEU A 66 11.08 -21.97 -3.09
C LEU A 66 9.87 -21.47 -2.29
N ALA A 67 9.66 -20.15 -2.23
CA ALA A 67 8.57 -19.54 -1.47
C ALA A 67 7.26 -19.46 -2.27
N VAL A 68 7.32 -19.63 -3.60
CA VAL A 68 6.13 -19.73 -4.44
C VAL A 68 5.64 -21.19 -4.38
N PRO A 69 4.42 -21.45 -3.86
CA PRO A 69 3.85 -22.80 -3.87
C PRO A 69 3.81 -23.34 -5.30
N LYS A 70 4.22 -24.60 -5.47
CA LYS A 70 3.88 -25.35 -6.69
C LYS A 70 2.41 -25.78 -6.54
N ASP A 71 1.70 -25.79 -7.67
CA ASP A 71 0.27 -26.14 -7.77
C ASP A 71 -0.21 -27.20 -6.77
#